data_AF-A0A352A9R8-F1
#
_entry.id   AF-A0A352A9R8-F1
#
_cell.length_a   1.000
_cell.length_b   1.000
_cell.length_c   1.000
_cell.angle_alpha   90.00
_cell.angle_beta   90.00
_cell.angle_gamma   90.00
#
_symmetry.space_group_name_H-M   'P 1'
#
loop_
_entity.id
_entity.type
_entity.pdbx_description
1 polymer ?
#
loop_
_entity_poly.entity_id
_entity_poly.type
_entity_poly.pdbx_seq_one_letter_code
_entity_poly.pdbx_strand_id
1 'polypeptide(L)'
;MTTDELKDKVKTNLKIEDDSKDLMISDVIQDVMNYTNLVVLPEDLEPSIRKKVQYIINYELENGSTSVFDVKSIKEGDTSITYNVDDKTSKETIYGLSDRDKKTLQQFRRIRK
;
A
#
# COMPACT_ATOMS: atom_id res chain seq x y z
N MET A 1 -13.18 15.42 0.40
CA MET A 1 -13.24 15.16 -1.06
C MET A 1 -13.98 13.85 -1.30
N THR A 2 -14.54 13.66 -2.49
CA THR A 2 -15.00 12.34 -2.91
C THR A 2 -13.81 11.42 -3.18
N THR A 3 -14.02 10.10 -3.17
CA THR A 3 -12.95 9.12 -3.46
C THR A 3 -12.36 9.30 -4.86
N ASP A 4 -13.20 9.71 -5.81
CA ASP A 4 -12.80 9.92 -7.21
C ASP A 4 -11.93 11.17 -7.38
N GLU A 5 -12.28 12.29 -6.74
CA GLU A 5 -11.44 13.49 -6.72
C GLU A 5 -10.05 13.23 -6.14
N LEU A 6 -9.97 12.37 -5.12
CA LEU A 6 -8.71 12.04 -4.47
C LEU A 6 -7.86 11.11 -5.34
N LYS A 7 -8.50 10.16 -6.02
CA LYS A 7 -7.86 9.29 -7.02
C LYS A 7 -7.26 10.11 -8.16
N ASP A 8 -8.00 11.06 -8.72
CA ASP A 8 -7.52 11.90 -9.82
C ASP A 8 -6.35 12.80 -9.41
N LYS A 9 -6.38 13.36 -8.19
CA LYS A 9 -5.25 14.11 -7.63
C LYS A 9 -4.00 13.24 -7.48
N VAL A 10 -4.17 12.02 -6.94
CA VAL A 10 -3.06 11.08 -6.76
C VAL A 10 -2.47 10.68 -8.10
N LYS A 11 -3.29 10.36 -9.11
CA LYS A 11 -2.85 10.11 -10.49
C LYS A 11 -2.05 11.28 -11.07
N THR A 12 -2.62 12.47 -11.01
CA THR A 12 -2.02 13.70 -11.55
C THR A 12 -0.67 13.96 -10.89
N ASN A 13 -0.58 13.83 -9.57
CA ASN A 13 0.65 14.05 -8.82
C ASN A 13 1.71 12.98 -9.06
N LEU A 14 1.31 11.73 -9.32
CA LEU A 14 2.22 10.63 -9.67
C LEU A 14 2.59 10.61 -11.15
N LYS A 15 1.97 11.46 -11.98
CA LYS A 15 2.13 11.47 -13.45
C LYS A 15 1.89 10.10 -14.08
N ILE A 16 0.91 9.38 -13.55
CA ILE A 16 0.49 8.09 -14.11
C ILE A 16 -0.53 8.38 -15.22
N GLU A 17 -0.15 8.12 -16.47
CA GLU A 17 -1.03 8.26 -17.64
C GLU A 17 -1.83 6.99 -17.94
N ASP A 18 -1.50 5.87 -17.29
CA ASP A 18 -2.11 4.55 -17.53
C ASP A 18 -3.11 4.18 -16.42
N ASP A 19 -4.28 3.67 -16.81
CA ASP A 19 -5.35 3.24 -15.89
C ASP A 19 -5.04 1.89 -15.20
N SER A 20 -3.94 1.23 -15.57
CA SER A 20 -3.47 -0.03 -15.00
C SER A 20 -3.32 -0.02 -13.46
N LYS A 21 -3.04 1.16 -12.87
CA LYS A 21 -2.83 1.32 -11.42
C LYS A 21 -4.04 1.88 -10.67
N ASP A 22 -5.17 2.06 -11.34
CA ASP A 22 -6.39 2.62 -10.75
C ASP A 22 -6.92 1.81 -9.60
N LEU A 23 -7.02 0.50 -9.80
CA LEU A 23 -7.51 -0.44 -8.79
C LEU A 23 -6.62 -0.39 -7.56
N MET A 24 -5.30 -0.33 -7.75
CA MET A 24 -4.34 -0.24 -6.65
C MET A 24 -4.51 1.05 -5.84
N ILE A 25 -4.73 2.19 -6.52
CA ILE A 25 -4.99 3.47 -5.85
C ILE A 25 -6.32 3.39 -5.07
N SER A 26 -7.37 2.83 -5.68
CA SER A 26 -8.66 2.64 -5.04
C SER A 26 -8.59 1.74 -3.80
N ASP A 27 -7.83 0.65 -3.86
CA ASP A 27 -7.61 -0.27 -2.74
C ASP A 27 -6.93 0.44 -1.57
N VAL A 28 -5.87 1.21 -1.83
CA VAL A 28 -5.17 1.99 -0.80
C VAL A 28 -6.10 3.06 -0.19
N ILE A 29 -6.93 3.72 -0.99
CA ILE A 29 -7.91 4.70 -0.50
C ILE A 29 -8.92 4.00 0.43
N GLN A 30 -9.44 2.83 0.04
CA GLN A 30 -10.36 2.06 0.88
C GLN A 30 -9.72 1.62 2.19
N ASP A 31 -8.48 1.16 2.17
CA ASP A 31 -7.74 0.78 3.38
C ASP A 31 -7.56 1.97 4.33
N VAL A 32 -7.24 3.15 3.79
CA VAL A 32 -7.14 4.38 4.58
C VAL A 32 -8.49 4.79 5.16
N MET A 33 -9.59 4.68 4.41
CA MET A 33 -10.94 4.95 4.92
C MET A 33 -11.32 3.97 6.04
N ASN A 34 -11.05 2.68 5.85
CA ASN A 34 -11.32 1.63 6.82
C ASN A 34 -10.52 1.85 8.11
N TYR A 35 -9.27 2.29 8.01
CA TYR A 35 -8.43 2.56 9.18
C TYR A 35 -8.85 3.84 9.93
N THR A 36 -9.14 4.91 9.19
CA THR A 36 -9.48 6.23 9.77
C THR A 36 -10.94 6.34 10.22
N ASN A 37 -11.82 5.43 9.77
CA ASN A 37 -13.27 5.49 9.95
C ASN A 37 -13.89 6.81 9.48
N LEU A 38 -13.33 7.39 8.41
CA LEU A 38 -13.83 8.63 7.82
C LEU A 38 -14.61 8.32 6.54
N VAL A 39 -15.83 8.84 6.46
CA VAL A 39 -16.65 8.80 5.24
C VAL A 39 -16.13 9.80 4.20
N VAL A 40 -15.52 10.89 4.66
CA VAL A 40 -14.94 11.94 3.82
C VAL A 40 -13.48 12.13 4.22
N LEU A 41 -12.57 11.87 3.26
CA LEU A 41 -11.14 12.06 3.46
C LEU A 41 -10.78 13.55 3.31
N PRO A 42 -10.04 14.16 4.27
CA PRO A 42 -9.44 15.48 4.11
C PRO A 42 -8.31 15.48 3.09
N GLU A 43 -8.01 16.65 2.50
CA GLU A 43 -6.91 16.82 1.54
C GLU A 43 -5.54 16.47 2.13
N ASP A 44 -5.36 16.66 3.43
CA ASP A 44 -4.11 16.37 4.14
C ASP A 44 -3.72 14.88 4.11
N LEU A 45 -4.64 13.99 3.72
CA LEU A 45 -4.36 12.55 3.55
C LEU A 45 -3.82 12.19 2.17
N GLU A 46 -3.94 13.07 1.17
CA GLU A 46 -3.42 12.85 -0.18
C GLU A 46 -1.92 12.52 -0.17
N PRO A 47 -1.05 13.24 0.56
CA PRO A 47 0.38 12.94 0.57
C PRO A 47 0.72 11.57 1.15
N SER A 48 -0.06 11.09 2.14
CA SER A 48 0.14 9.77 2.74
C SER A 48 -0.24 8.66 1.76
N ILE A 49 -1.40 8.79 1.10
CA ILE A 49 -1.87 7.84 0.08
C ILE A 49 -0.90 7.81 -1.11
N ARG A 50 -0.49 8.99 -1.60
CA ARG A 50 0.48 9.11 -2.69
C ARG A 50 1.81 8.43 -2.37
N LYS A 51 2.38 8.67 -1.19
CA LYS A 51 3.65 8.03 -0.76
C LYS A 51 3.51 6.51 -0.70
N LYS A 52 2.36 6.01 -0.24
CA LYS A 52 2.12 4.57 -0.17
C LYS A 52 2.00 3.93 -1.56
N VAL A 53 1.23 4.55 -2.45
CA VAL A 53 1.10 4.12 -3.86
C VAL A 53 2.48 4.13 -4.54
N GLN A 54 3.26 5.19 -4.35
CA GLN A 54 4.62 5.27 -4.89
C GLN A 54 5.53 4.17 -4.35
N TYR A 55 5.42 3.85 -3.06
CA TYR A 55 6.18 2.77 -2.44
C TYR A 55 5.85 1.40 -3.07
N ILE A 56 4.57 1.11 -3.31
CA ILE A 56 4.16 -0.15 -3.95
C ILE A 56 4.68 -0.21 -5.40
N ILE A 57 4.57 0.87 -6.16
CA ILE A 57 5.11 0.92 -7.54
C ILE A 57 6.62 0.70 -7.56
N ASN A 58 7.37 1.39 -6.69
CA ASN A 58 8.82 1.22 -6.61
C ASN A 58 9.18 -0.21 -6.21
N TYR A 59 8.44 -0.81 -5.28
CA TYR A 59 8.64 -2.20 -4.88
C TYR A 59 8.42 -3.17 -6.05
N GLU A 60 7.34 -3.00 -6.82
CA GLU A 60 7.05 -3.82 -8.00
C GLU A 60 8.11 -3.64 -9.09
N LEU A 61 8.65 -2.43 -9.29
CA LEU A 61 9.73 -2.17 -10.25
C LEU A 61 11.05 -2.83 -9.85
N GLU A 62 11.39 -2.82 -8.56
CA GLU A 62 12.65 -3.36 -8.06
C GLU A 62 12.63 -4.89 -7.90
N ASN A 63 11.50 -5.46 -7.50
CA ASN A 63 11.41 -6.87 -7.09
C ASN A 63 10.52 -7.72 -8.00
N GLY A 64 9.76 -7.11 -8.92
CA GLY A 64 8.73 -7.78 -9.69
C GLY A 64 7.47 -8.10 -8.87
N SER A 65 6.36 -8.37 -9.55
CA SER A 65 5.04 -8.59 -8.93
C SER A 65 4.94 -9.88 -8.10
N THR A 66 5.85 -10.85 -8.30
CA THR A 66 5.82 -12.18 -7.67
C THR A 66 6.75 -12.34 -6.46
N SER A 67 7.65 -11.38 -6.19
CA SER A 67 8.72 -11.52 -5.19
C SER A 67 8.22 -11.75 -3.75
N VAL A 68 7.05 -11.20 -3.41
CA VAL A 68 6.41 -11.39 -2.10
C VAL A 68 6.09 -12.85 -1.79
N PHE A 69 5.93 -13.70 -2.81
CA PHE A 69 5.60 -15.12 -2.66
C PHE A 69 6.76 -16.06 -2.98
N ASP A 70 7.96 -15.54 -3.23
CA ASP A 70 9.04 -16.34 -3.78
C ASP A 70 9.81 -17.14 -2.71
N VAL A 71 10.45 -18.22 -3.16
CA VAL A 71 11.28 -19.09 -2.33
C VAL A 71 12.62 -18.41 -2.09
N LYS A 72 12.92 -18.11 -0.82
CA LYS A 72 14.16 -17.45 -0.39
C LYS A 72 15.37 -18.33 -0.58
N SER A 73 15.25 -19.63 -0.31
CA SER A 73 16.30 -20.61 -0.57
C SER A 73 15.78 -22.05 -0.56
N ILE A 74 16.41 -22.89 -1.39
CA ILE A 74 16.27 -24.34 -1.39
C ILE A 74 17.67 -24.90 -1.09
N LYS A 75 17.81 -25.69 -0.02
CA LYS A 75 19.04 -26.45 0.26
C LYS A 75 18.81 -27.90 -0.17
N GLU A 76 19.44 -28.33 -1.25
CA GLU A 76 19.43 -29.74 -1.67
C GLU A 76 20.20 -30.58 -0.63
N GLY A 77 19.46 -31.20 0.29
CA GLY A 77 20.03 -32.09 1.32
C GLY A 77 19.17 -32.19 2.57
N ASP A 78 18.44 -31.12 2.92
CA ASP A 78 17.39 -31.10 3.94
C ASP A 78 16.07 -30.74 3.25
N THR A 79 14.97 -31.40 3.56
CA THR A 79 13.62 -31.09 3.05
C THR A 79 13.08 -29.78 3.65
N SER A 80 13.86 -28.69 3.57
CA SER A 80 13.55 -27.39 4.15
C SER A 80 13.50 -26.34 3.04
N ILE A 81 12.28 -25.87 2.76
CA ILE A 81 12.02 -24.76 1.84
C ILE A 81 11.85 -23.51 2.70
N THR A 82 12.71 -22.51 2.50
CA THR A 82 12.58 -21.22 3.20
C THR A 82 11.89 -20.22 2.28
N TYR A 83 10.78 -19.66 2.71
CA TYR A 83 10.03 -18.62 1.97
C TYR A 83 10.48 -17.22 2.38
N ASN A 84 10.25 -16.22 1.54
CA ASN A 84 10.48 -14.80 1.84
C ASN A 84 9.47 -14.26 2.87
N VAL A 85 9.52 -14.76 4.11
CA VAL A 85 8.67 -14.32 5.24
C VAL A 85 9.44 -13.37 6.15
N ASP A 86 10.07 -12.35 5.58
CA ASP A 86 10.68 -11.28 6.38
C ASP A 86 9.63 -10.18 6.63
N ASP A 87 9.61 -9.58 7.81
CA ASP A 87 8.62 -8.54 8.19
C ASP A 87 8.58 -7.37 7.19
N LYS A 88 9.71 -7.15 6.50
CA LYS A 88 9.89 -6.10 5.48
C LYS A 88 9.38 -6.49 4.09
N THR A 89 9.24 -7.78 3.79
CA THR A 89 8.80 -8.30 2.49
C THR A 89 7.42 -8.97 2.56
N SER A 90 6.77 -8.97 3.71
CA SER A 90 5.41 -9.46 3.88
C SER A 90 4.40 -8.67 3.04
N LYS A 91 3.40 -9.38 2.49
CA LYS A 91 2.30 -8.79 1.71
C LYS A 91 1.60 -7.65 2.46
N GLU A 92 1.38 -7.84 3.75
CA GLU A 92 0.72 -6.85 4.62
C GLU A 92 1.55 -5.56 4.77
N THR A 93 2.88 -5.66 4.77
CA THR A 93 3.78 -4.50 4.88
C THR A 93 3.85 -3.72 3.57
N ILE A 94 3.92 -4.43 2.44
CA ILE A 94 4.06 -3.82 1.12
C ILE A 94 2.73 -3.26 0.62
N TYR A 95 1.72 -4.12 0.49
CA TYR A 95 0.42 -3.78 -0.09
C TYR A 95 -0.57 -3.25 0.96
N GLY A 96 -0.44 -3.66 2.23
CA GLY A 96 -1.26 -3.13 3.33
C GLY A 96 -0.65 -1.91 4.01
N LEU A 97 -1.38 -1.32 4.97
CA LEU A 97 -0.90 -0.16 5.73
C LEU A 97 0.21 -0.57 6.71
N SER A 98 1.42 -0.04 6.50
CA SER A 98 2.55 -0.24 7.42
C SER A 98 2.32 0.52 8.73
N ASP A 99 3.03 0.15 9.81
CA ASP A 99 2.97 0.85 11.09
C ASP A 99 3.34 2.33 10.98
N ARG A 100 4.25 2.68 10.07
CA ARG A 100 4.59 4.07 9.75
C ARG A 100 3.41 4.82 9.16
N ASP A 101 2.72 4.19 8.21
CA ASP A 101 1.53 4.76 7.57
C ASP A 101 0.43 4.94 8.61
N LYS A 102 0.14 3.88 9.39
CA LYS A 102 -0.82 3.89 10.50
C LYS A 102 -0.54 5.03 11.49
N LYS A 103 0.72 5.28 11.87
CA LYS A 103 1.10 6.38 12.77
C LYS A 103 0.75 7.75 12.19
N THR A 104 0.94 7.97 10.89
CA THR A 104 0.53 9.22 10.23
C THR A 104 -0.99 9.33 10.05
N LEU A 105 -1.69 8.21 9.88
CA LEU A 105 -3.14 8.17 9.75
C LEU A 105 -3.87 8.26 11.11
N GLN A 106 -3.18 7.91 12.19
CA GLN A 106 -3.75 7.88 13.54
C GLN A 106 -4.29 9.25 13.98
N GLN A 107 -3.66 10.34 13.55
CA GLN A 107 -4.11 11.71 13.85
C GLN A 107 -5.49 12.03 13.24
N PHE A 108 -5.86 11.34 12.15
CA PHE A 108 -7.14 11.51 11.46
C PHE A 108 -8.17 10.45 11.88
N ARG A 109 -7.76 9.47 12.69
CA ARG A 109 -8.62 8.33 13.05
C ARG A 109 -9.69 8.74 14.04
N ARG A 110 -10.96 8.48 13.70
CA ARG A 110 -12.09 8.59 14.64
C ARG A 110 -12.26 7.29 15.40
N ILE A 111 -12.29 7.40 16.73
CA ILE A 111 -12.61 6.27 17.62
C ILE A 111 -14.10 5.97 17.45
N ARG A 112 -14.43 4.71 17.15
CA ARG A 112 -15.81 4.23 17.15
C ARG A 112 -16.34 4.36 18.58
N LYS A 113 -17.38 5.19 18.78
CA LYS A 113 -18.15 5.20 20.03
C LYS A 113 -19.07 3.99 20.07
#